data_AF-A0A9X6MCN6-F1
#
_entry.id   AF-A0A9X6MCN6-F1
#
_cell.length_a   1.000
_cell.length_b   1.000
_cell.length_c   1.000
_cell.angle_alpha   90.00
_cell.angle_beta   90.00
_cell.angle_gamma   90.00
#
_symmetry.space_group_name_H-M   'P 1'
#
loop_
_entity.id
_entity.type
_entity.pdbx_description
1 polymer ?
#
loop_
_entity_poly.entity_id
_entity_poly.type
_entity_poly.pdbx_seq_one_letter_code
_entity_poly.pdbx_strand_id
1 'polypeptide(L)' 'MSEEQATKEVKAALRRFSRHELEITAEQYIRYEELKGKLVKISESDIKLMTDNQLRKFIYERDFPDEKWIR' A
#
# COMPACT_ATOMS: atom_id res chain seq x y z
N MET A 1 4.89 21.97 0.48
CA MET A 1 5.52 20.69 0.07
C MET A 1 5.08 20.42 -1.36
N SER A 2 6.01 20.16 -2.28
CA SER A 2 5.62 19.70 -3.63
C SER A 2 5.12 18.24 -3.56
N GLU A 3 4.23 17.85 -4.47
CA GLU A 3 3.74 16.46 -4.56
C GLU A 3 4.89 15.45 -4.70
N GLU A 4 5.93 15.81 -5.45
CA GLU A 4 7.13 15.00 -5.62
C GLU A 4 7.92 14.78 -4.32
N GLN A 5 7.92 15.77 -3.42
CA GLN A 5 8.58 15.62 -2.12
C GLN A 5 7.76 14.69 -1.20
N ALA A 6 6.43 14.82 -1.23
CA ALA A 6 5.53 13.96 -0.47
C ALA A 6 5.63 12.48 -0.91
N THR A 7 5.70 12.22 -2.21
CA THR A 7 5.83 10.84 -2.72
C THR A 7 7.17 10.19 -2.34
N LYS A 8 8.27 10.96 -2.32
CA LYS A 8 9.59 10.49 -1.86
C LYS A 8 9.59 10.12 -0.39
N GLU A 9 8.96 10.94 0.46
CA GLU A 9 8.87 10.69 1.90
C GLU A 9 8.04 9.44 2.21
N VAL A 10 6.92 9.24 1.51
CA VAL A 10 6.11 8.02 1.65
C VAL A 10 6.90 6.78 1.17
N LYS A 11 7.60 6.87 0.03
CA LYS A 11 8.48 5.78 -0.44
C LYS A 11 9.54 5.42 0.60
N ALA A 12 10.16 6.42 1.23
CA ALA A 12 11.14 6.20 2.30
C ALA A 12 10.52 5.63 3.59
N ALA A 13 9.30 6.03 3.95
CA ALA A 13 8.56 5.46 5.08
C ALA A 13 8.24 3.98 4.85
N LEU A 14 7.64 3.64 3.71
CA LEU A 14 7.28 2.26 3.37
C LEU A 14 8.48 1.32 3.28
N ARG A 15 9.66 1.83 2.91
CA ARG A 15 10.92 1.05 2.94
C ARG A 15 11.38 0.70 4.35
N ARG A 16 11.01 1.50 5.36
CA ARG A 16 11.37 1.28 6.77
C ARG A 16 10.36 0.41 7.52
N PHE A 17 9.15 0.26 6.99
CA PHE A 17 8.14 -0.60 7.59
C PHE A 17 8.58 -2.05 7.60
N SER A 18 8.36 -2.70 8.73
CA SER A 18 8.43 -4.15 8.89
C SER A 18 7.34 -4.83 8.06
N ARG A 19 7.52 -6.13 7.85
CA ARG A 19 6.52 -7.00 7.20
C ARG A 19 5.14 -6.84 7.83
N HIS A 20 5.07 -6.92 9.14
CA HIS A 20 3.81 -6.88 9.88
C HIS A 20 3.08 -5.53 9.72
N GLU A 21 3.81 -4.42 9.74
CA GLU A 21 3.25 -3.09 9.49
C GLU A 21 2.69 -2.95 8.08
N LEU A 22 3.40 -3.52 7.08
CA LEU A 22 2.93 -3.54 5.69
C LEU A 22 1.65 -4.37 5.54
N GLU A 23 1.57 -5.54 6.18
CA GLU A 23 0.36 -6.38 6.17
C GLU A 23 -0.83 -5.68 6.82
N ILE A 24 -0.67 -5.12 8.02
CA ILE A 24 -1.74 -4.38 8.71
C ILE A 24 -2.23 -3.22 7.85
N THR A 25 -1.31 -2.45 7.27
CA THR A 25 -1.68 -1.28 6.44
C THR A 25 -2.48 -1.73 5.21
N ALA A 26 -2.05 -2.81 4.55
CA ALA A 26 -2.74 -3.34 3.39
C ALA A 26 -4.12 -3.92 3.74
N GLU A 27 -4.25 -4.67 4.83
CA GLU A 27 -5.52 -5.20 5.34
C GLU A 27 -6.50 -4.07 5.69
N GLN A 28 -6.03 -3.02 6.38
CA GLN A 28 -6.85 -1.85 6.69
C GLN A 28 -7.37 -1.14 5.43
N TYR A 29 -6.57 -1.08 4.37
CA TYR A 29 -7.00 -0.51 3.09
C TYR A 29 -8.10 -1.33 2.43
N ILE A 30 -7.98 -2.66 2.44
CA ILE A 30 -9.02 -3.55 1.93
C ILE A 30 -10.33 -3.32 2.69
N ARG A 31 -10.29 -3.40 4.02
CA ARG A 31 -11.48 -3.18 4.88
C ARG A 31 -12.10 -1.81 4.66
N TYR A 32 -11.29 -0.77 4.54
CA TYR A 32 -11.78 0.58 4.34
C TYR A 32 -12.54 0.74 3.01
N GLU A 33 -12.06 0.12 1.93
CA GLU A 33 -12.74 0.18 0.64
C GLU A 33 -13.98 -0.74 0.60
N GLU A 34 -13.94 -1.88 1.29
CA GLU A 34 -15.13 -2.74 1.49
C GLU A 34 -16.24 -1.99 2.25
N LEU A 35 -15.90 -1.24 3.30
CA LEU A 35 -16.85 -0.37 4.02
C LEU A 35 -17.45 0.72 3.14
N LYS A 36 -16.75 1.13 2.07
CA LYS A 36 -17.27 2.05 1.06
C LYS A 36 -18.10 1.36 -0.03
N GLY A 37 -18.31 0.04 0.07
CA GLY A 37 -19.03 -0.75 -0.92
C GLY A 37 -18.25 -0.98 -2.22
N LYS A 38 -16.93 -0.77 -2.21
CA LYS A 38 -16.10 -1.05 -3.38
C LYS A 38 -15.56 -2.48 -3.33
N LEU A 39 -15.63 -3.14 -4.47
CA LEU A 39 -15.04 -4.47 -4.66
C LEU A 39 -13.52 -4.34 -4.77
N VAL A 40 -12.82 -4.70 -3.70
CA VAL A 40 -11.37 -4.87 -3.71
C VAL A 40 -11.06 -6.26 -4.26
N LYS A 41 -10.26 -6.34 -5.32
CA LYS A 41 -9.91 -7.62 -5.98
C LYS A 41 -8.90 -8.46 -5.17
N ILE A 42 -8.33 -7.91 -4.11
CA ILE A 42 -7.30 -8.51 -3.28
C ILE A 42 -7.91 -8.76 -1.91
N SER A 43 -7.87 -10.01 -1.45
CA SER A 43 -8.34 -10.41 -0.13
C SER A 43 -7.24 -10.31 0.93
N GLU A 44 -7.60 -10.35 2.21
CA GLU A 44 -6.63 -10.42 3.31
C GLU A 44 -5.70 -11.66 3.19
N SER A 45 -6.21 -12.77 2.66
CA SER A 45 -5.41 -13.97 2.41
C SER A 45 -4.36 -13.76 1.32
N ASP A 46 -4.67 -12.95 0.30
CA ASP A 46 -3.72 -12.62 -0.76
C ASP A 46 -2.57 -11.74 -0.22
N ILE A 47 -2.86 -10.81 0.69
CA ILE A 47 -1.86 -9.96 1.35
C ILE A 47 -0.77 -10.81 2.03
N LYS A 48 -1.16 -11.90 2.70
CA LYS A 48 -0.21 -12.80 3.38
C LYS A 48 0.73 -13.54 2.42
N LEU A 49 0.33 -13.71 1.16
CA LEU A 49 1.13 -14.37 0.12
C LEU A 49 2.02 -13.39 -0.67
N MET A 50 1.75 -12.09 -0.59
CA MET A 50 2.54 -11.07 -1.29
C MET A 50 3.93 -10.92 -0.67
N THR A 51 4.92 -10.54 -1.46
CA THR A 51 6.24 -10.10 -0.97
C THR A 51 6.19 -8.68 -0.40
N ASP A 52 7.16 -8.28 0.40
CA ASP A 52 7.21 -6.92 0.97
C ASP A 52 7.18 -5.85 -0.11
N ASN A 53 7.85 -6.10 -1.25
CA ASN A 53 7.84 -5.15 -2.36
C ASN A 53 6.46 -5.06 -3.03
N GLN A 54 5.73 -6.17 -3.12
CA GLN A 54 4.35 -6.16 -3.60
C GLN A 54 3.43 -5.43 -2.63
N LEU A 55 3.61 -5.59 -1.32
CA LEU A 55 2.85 -4.84 -0.30
C LEU A 55 3.11 -3.34 -0.38
N ARG A 56 4.39 -2.93 -0.44
CA ARG A 56 4.76 -1.52 -0.61
C ARG A 56 4.16 -0.92 -1.87
N LYS A 57 4.20 -1.66 -2.99
CA LYS A 57 3.57 -1.26 -4.25
C LYS A 57 2.06 -1.08 -4.09
N PHE A 58 1.37 -2.05 -3.49
CA PHE A 58 -0.07 -1.99 -3.28
C PHE A 58 -0.49 -0.78 -2.44
N ILE A 59 0.19 -0.55 -1.31
CA ILE A 59 -0.09 0.58 -0.41
C ILE A 59 0.18 1.91 -1.15
N TYR A 60 1.35 2.04 -1.79
CA TYR A 60 1.77 3.28 -2.44
C TYR A 60 0.90 3.65 -3.64
N GLU A 61 0.66 2.72 -4.58
CA GLU A 61 -0.11 3.00 -5.80
C GLU A 61 -1.60 3.21 -5.50
N ARG A 62 -2.07 2.82 -4.31
CA ARG A 62 -3.40 3.19 -3.83
C ARG A 62 -3.44 4.66 -3.38
N ASP A 63 -2.42 5.11 -2.65
CA ASP A 63 -2.35 6.50 -2.15
C ASP A 63 -2.00 7.49 -3.27
N PHE A 64 -1.24 7.03 -4.26
CA PHE A 64 -0.78 7.80 -5.41
C PHE A 64 -1.06 7.02 -6.71
N PRO A 65 -2.31 7.01 -7.20
CA PRO A 65 -2.71 6.21 -8.37
C PRO A 65 -2.01 6.57 -9.67
N ASP A 66 -1.58 7.83 -9.80
CA ASP A 66 -0.85 8.34 -10.97
C ASP A 66 0.67 8.06 -10.92
N GLU A 67 1.14 7.52 -9.79
CA GLU A 67 2.55 7.24 -9.54
C GLU A 67 2.84 5.74 -9.56
N LYS A 68 4.11 5.37 -9.79
CA LYS A 68 4.55 3.98 -9.79
C LYS A 68 5.52 3.68 -8.66
N TRP A 69 5.34 2.53 -8.02
CA TRP A 69 6.34 1.97 -7.13
C TRP A 69 7.44 1.32 -7.97
N ILE A 70 8.54 2.04 -8.14
CA ILE A 70 9.74 1.53 -8.81
C ILE A 70 10.68 0.99 -7.73
N ARG A 71 11.13 -0.25 -7.93
CA ARG A 71 11.93 -1.02 -6.98
C ARG A 71 13.30 -0.39 -6.76
#